data_AF-A0A1H3AEX5-F1
#
_entry.id   AF-A0A1H3AEX5-F1
#
_cell.length_a   1.000
_cell.length_b   1.000
_cell.length_c   1.000
_cell.angle_alpha   90.00
_cell.angle_beta   90.00
_cell.angle_gamma   90.00
#
_symmetry.space_group_name_H-M   'P 1'
#
loop_
_entity.id
_entity.type
_entity.pdbx_description
1 polymer ?
#
loop_
_entity_poly.entity_id
_entity_poly.type
_entity_poly.pdbx_seq_one_letter_code
_entity_poly.pdbx_strand_id
1 'polypeptide(L)'
;MMHHDEAYWRRYAEDTLTVEERLEAEDHLADCSSCLELYMELLVGVEEIESLDSEAAEAVTGRIMAAIAAVEQVQTPPPPKVDIVRRSPVKRSSRKQTMIHYLIAVCVMLVLMSTGVFQRIAEQPQQWEEHQINKKESVSVSIMERTAAVIEAMVEKPNK
;
A
#
# COMPACT_ATOMS: atom_id res chain seq x y z
N MET A 1 13.15 -5.12 -20.45
CA MET A 1 13.21 -3.71 -20.04
C MET A 1 14.50 -3.51 -19.28
N MET A 2 15.18 -2.39 -19.51
CA MET A 2 16.51 -2.14 -18.94
C MET A 2 16.36 -1.32 -17.66
N HIS A 3 17.18 -1.60 -16.66
CA HIS A 3 17.28 -0.74 -15.49
C HIS A 3 17.83 0.62 -15.90
N HIS A 4 17.23 1.68 -15.36
CA HIS A 4 17.69 3.05 -15.55
C HIS A 4 18.67 3.45 -14.44
N ASP A 5 19.57 4.37 -14.76
CA ASP A 5 20.61 4.87 -13.84
C ASP A 5 20.08 5.96 -12.91
N GLU A 6 20.88 6.33 -11.91
CA GLU A 6 20.54 7.39 -10.95
C GLU A 6 20.28 8.75 -11.62
N ALA A 7 20.99 9.06 -12.71
CA ALA A 7 20.81 10.31 -13.44
C ALA A 7 19.41 10.41 -14.05
N TYR A 8 18.87 9.30 -14.56
CA TYR A 8 17.50 9.22 -15.04
C TYR A 8 16.48 9.44 -13.90
N TRP A 9 16.68 8.77 -12.77
CA TRP A 9 15.79 8.91 -11.60
C TRP A 9 15.83 10.29 -10.96
N ARG A 10 16.98 10.97 -11.00
CA ARG A 10 17.09 12.38 -10.60
C ARG A 10 16.26 13.29 -11.49
N ARG A 11 16.33 13.09 -12.81
CA ARG A 11 15.49 13.84 -13.77
C ARG A 11 14.00 13.60 -13.55
N TYR A 12 13.62 12.37 -13.20
CA TYR A 12 12.26 12.02 -12.79
C TYR A 12 11.86 12.75 -11.50
N ALA A 13 12.70 12.78 -10.48
CA ALA A 13 12.44 13.49 -9.22
C ALA A 13 12.33 15.01 -9.38
N GLU A 14 13.08 15.60 -10.32
CA GLU A 14 13.07 17.03 -10.65
C GLU A 14 11.94 17.42 -11.63
N ASP A 15 11.06 16.48 -12.01
CA ASP A 15 9.96 16.66 -12.99
C ASP A 15 10.43 17.21 -14.35
N THR A 16 11.62 16.80 -14.80
CA THR A 16 12.24 17.25 -16.08
C THR A 16 12.05 16.28 -17.24
N LEU A 17 11.38 15.14 -17.00
CA LEU A 17 11.04 14.17 -18.04
C LEU A 17 9.80 14.61 -18.83
N THR A 18 9.68 14.14 -20.07
CA THR A 18 8.44 14.30 -20.83
C THR A 18 7.31 13.48 -20.21
N VAL A 19 6.05 13.80 -20.56
CA VAL A 19 4.87 13.09 -20.02
C VAL A 19 4.91 11.60 -20.36
N GLU A 20 5.35 11.28 -21.58
CA GLU A 20 5.50 9.92 -22.06
C GLU A 20 6.59 9.15 -21.30
N GLU A 21 7.79 9.75 -21.15
CA GLU A 21 8.90 9.14 -20.40
C GLU A 21 8.55 8.95 -18.92
N ARG A 22 7.75 9.85 -18.34
CA ARG A 22 7.29 9.75 -16.96
C ARG A 22 6.35 8.56 -16.76
N LEU A 23 5.42 8.34 -17.70
CA LEU A 23 4.53 7.17 -17.65
C LEU A 23 5.31 5.87 -17.78
N GLU A 24 6.32 5.82 -18.65
CA GLU A 24 7.21 4.65 -18.78
C GLU A 24 8.05 4.43 -17.51
N ALA A 25 8.51 5.51 -16.88
CA ALA A 25 9.23 5.45 -15.61
C ALA A 25 8.34 4.93 -14.46
N GLU A 26 7.09 5.39 -14.38
CA GLU A 26 6.10 4.94 -13.40
C GLU A 26 5.76 3.44 -13.60
N ASP A 27 5.55 3.01 -14.84
CA ASP A 27 5.30 1.61 -15.19
C ASP A 27 6.50 0.72 -14.79
N HIS A 28 7.71 1.18 -15.07
CA HIS A 28 8.93 0.46 -14.68
C HIS A 28 9.13 0.40 -13.16
N LEU A 29 8.86 1.48 -12.42
CA LEU A 29 8.95 1.50 -10.95
C LEU A 29 7.90 0.60 -10.30
N ALA A 30 6.73 0.45 -10.92
CA ALA A 30 5.67 -0.43 -10.42
C ALA A 30 6.05 -1.91 -10.50
N ASP A 31 6.78 -2.30 -11.55
CA ASP A 31 7.14 -3.69 -11.82
C ASP A 31 8.55 -4.07 -11.33
N CYS A 32 9.46 -3.10 -11.11
CA CYS A 32 10.87 -3.35 -10.81
C CYS A 32 11.29 -2.88 -9.41
N SER A 33 11.34 -3.83 -8.47
CA SER A 33 11.71 -3.54 -7.07
C SER A 33 13.11 -2.94 -6.90
N SER A 34 14.09 -3.34 -7.71
CA SER A 34 15.46 -2.82 -7.61
C SER A 34 15.57 -1.35 -8.06
N CYS A 35 14.78 -0.94 -9.05
CA CYS A 35 14.73 0.46 -9.46
C CYS A 35 13.95 1.32 -8.47
N LEU A 36 12.92 0.76 -7.84
CA LEU A 36 12.21 1.43 -6.74
C LEU A 36 13.14 1.66 -5.55
N GLU A 37 13.95 0.67 -5.17
CA GLU A 37 14.93 0.80 -4.09
C GLU A 37 15.95 1.90 -4.37
N LEU A 38 16.53 1.91 -5.58
CA LEU A 38 17.44 2.98 -6.03
C LEU A 38 16.79 4.36 -5.98
N TYR A 39 15.54 4.48 -6.44
CA TYR A 39 14.80 5.73 -6.40
C TYR A 39 14.54 6.21 -4.97
N MET A 40 14.17 5.30 -4.06
CA MET A 40 13.97 5.65 -2.65
C MET A 40 15.27 6.12 -1.98
N GLU A 41 16.40 5.47 -2.27
CA GLU A 41 17.71 5.89 -1.76
C GLU A 41 18.06 7.31 -2.23
N LEU A 42 17.80 7.62 -3.50
CA LEU A 42 17.97 8.97 -4.05
C LEU A 42 17.12 10.02 -3.33
N LEU A 43 15.89 9.70 -2.94
CA LEU A 43 15.02 10.63 -2.21
C LEU A 43 15.48 10.85 -0.76
N VAL A 44 15.97 9.81 -0.10
CA VAL A 44 16.48 9.92 1.29
C VAL A 44 17.74 10.77 1.35
N GLY A 45 18.58 10.76 0.30
CA GLY A 45 19.76 11.61 0.20
C GLY A 45 19.47 13.11 0.05
N VAL A 46 18.21 13.51 -0.17
CA VAL A 46 17.78 14.92 -0.20
C VAL A 46 17.41 15.36 1.22
N GLU A 47 18.41 15.48 2.10
CA GLU A 47 18.23 15.91 3.50
C GLU A 47 17.85 17.39 3.66
N GLU A 48 17.85 18.18 2.59
CA GLU A 48 17.59 19.63 2.64
C GLU A 48 16.17 19.98 2.17
N ILE A 49 15.17 19.41 2.84
CA ILE A 49 13.83 19.99 2.79
C ILE A 49 13.88 21.24 3.67
N GLU A 50 13.88 22.42 3.05
CA GLU A 50 13.74 23.68 3.78
C GLU A 50 12.48 23.60 4.65
N SER A 51 12.67 23.52 5.97
CA SER A 51 11.57 23.49 6.91
C SER A 51 10.87 24.83 6.86
N LEU A 52 9.60 24.82 6.48
CA LEU A 52 8.75 26.01 6.60
C LEU A 52 8.72 26.45 8.07
N ASP A 53 8.75 27.76 8.30
CA ASP A 53 8.50 28.29 9.62
C ASP A 53 7.06 27.92 10.09
N SER A 54 6.86 27.85 11.41
CA SER A 54 5.60 27.40 12.00
C SER A 54 4.41 28.27 11.60
N GLU A 55 4.63 29.56 11.32
CA GLU A 55 3.58 30.52 10.97
C GLU A 55 3.13 30.34 9.51
N ALA A 56 4.08 30.15 8.59
CA ALA A 56 3.83 29.83 7.20
C ALA A 56 3.13 28.47 7.06
N ALA A 57 3.51 27.47 7.86
CA ALA A 57 2.86 26.17 7.88
C ALA A 57 1.37 26.27 8.31
N GLU A 58 1.08 27.06 9.35
CA GLU A 58 -0.30 27.31 9.79
C GLU A 58 -1.12 28.07 8.74
N ALA A 59 -0.53 29.09 8.10
CA ALA A 59 -1.19 29.87 7.06
C ALA A 59 -1.54 29.01 5.83
N VAL A 60 -0.62 28.14 5.40
CA VAL A 60 -0.86 27.18 4.31
C VAL A 60 -1.96 26.20 4.69
N THR A 61 -1.90 25.64 5.91
CA THR A 61 -2.90 24.68 6.40
C THR A 61 -4.30 25.31 6.44
N GLY A 62 -4.43 26.54 6.97
CA GLY A 62 -5.69 27.27 7.01
C GLY A 62 -6.28 27.52 5.61
N ARG A 63 -5.43 27.88 4.64
CA ARG A 63 -5.86 28.07 3.23
C ARG A 63 -6.36 26.77 2.60
N ILE A 64 -5.68 25.66 2.84
CA ILE A 64 -6.08 24.34 2.31
C ILE A 64 -7.41 23.91 2.92
N MET A 65 -7.55 24.01 4.25
CA MET A 65 -8.80 23.63 4.93
C MET A 65 -9.99 24.49 4.47
N ALA A 66 -9.79 25.79 4.25
CA ALA A 66 -10.82 26.66 3.70
C ALA A 66 -11.20 26.28 2.26
N ALA A 67 -10.22 25.91 1.43
CA ALA A 67 -10.46 25.48 0.05
C ALA A 67 -11.22 24.15 -0.01
N ILE A 68 -10.90 23.18 0.86
CA ILE A 68 -11.60 21.89 0.93
C ILE A 68 -13.05 22.11 1.37
N ALA A 69 -13.29 22.92 2.41
CA ALA A 69 -14.62 23.25 2.88
C ALA A 69 -15.48 23.95 1.80
N ALA A 70 -14.87 24.77 0.94
CA ALA A 70 -15.56 25.40 -0.19
C ALA A 70 -15.95 24.40 -1.30
N VAL A 71 -15.16 23.33 -1.51
CA VAL A 71 -15.48 22.28 -2.49
C VAL A 71 -16.64 21.40 -2.00
N GLU A 72 -16.76 21.18 -0.69
CA GLU A 72 -17.84 20.39 -0.09
C GLU A 72 -19.23 21.04 -0.24
N GLN A 73 -19.29 22.38 -0.30
CA GLN A 73 -20.54 23.16 -0.48
C GLN A 73 -21.15 23.07 -1.89
N VAL A 74 -20.43 22.53 -2.89
CA VAL A 74 -20.87 22.47 -4.30
C VAL A 74 -21.58 21.15 -4.67
N GLN A 75 -21.67 20.18 -3.75
CA GLN A 75 -22.25 18.85 -4.01
C GLN A 75 -23.79 18.75 -3.92
N THR A 76 -24.53 19.85 -3.84
CA THR A 76 -25.97 19.84 -4.19
C THR A 76 -26.16 20.49 -5.55
N PRO A 77 -26.26 19.72 -6.65
CA PRO A 77 -26.56 20.29 -7.94
C PRO A 77 -28.03 20.75 -7.99
N PRO A 78 -28.34 22.05 -8.16
CA PRO A 78 -29.61 22.44 -8.76
C PRO A 78 -29.68 21.90 -10.21
N PRO A 79 -30.87 21.54 -10.72
CA PRO A 79 -31.01 20.95 -12.05
C PRO A 79 -30.43 21.90 -13.11
N PRO A 80 -29.49 21.44 -13.97
CA PRO A 80 -28.79 22.32 -14.88
C PRO A 80 -29.71 22.78 -16.02
N LYS A 81 -29.87 24.09 -16.18
CA LYS A 81 -30.23 24.69 -17.47
C LYS A 81 -29.01 24.55 -18.38
N VAL A 82 -29.10 23.63 -19.32
CA VAL A 82 -28.00 23.29 -20.23
C VAL A 82 -27.99 24.29 -21.40
N ASP A 83 -27.13 25.30 -21.33
CA ASP A 83 -26.70 26.01 -22.53
C ASP A 83 -25.57 25.21 -23.19
N ILE A 84 -25.92 24.51 -24.27
CA ILE A 84 -25.04 23.58 -24.97
C ILE A 84 -24.04 24.36 -25.82
N VAL A 85 -22.81 24.52 -25.33
CA VAL A 85 -21.66 24.84 -26.18
C VAL A 85 -21.21 23.55 -26.87
N ARG A 86 -21.45 23.47 -28.18
CA ARG A 86 -21.00 22.39 -29.07
C ARG A 86 -19.47 22.23 -29.00
N ARG A 87 -18.99 21.14 -28.38
CA ARG A 87 -17.63 20.62 -28.57
C ARG A 87 -17.65 19.47 -29.57
N SER A 88 -16.68 19.46 -30.49
CA SER A 88 -16.50 18.46 -31.54
C SER A 88 -16.29 17.05 -30.98
N PRO A 89 -16.71 15.98 -31.69
CA PRO A 89 -16.67 14.61 -31.17
C PRO A 89 -15.25 14.01 -31.23
N VAL A 90 -14.73 13.57 -30.08
CA VAL A 90 -13.56 12.69 -29.98
C VAL A 90 -13.97 11.28 -30.44
N LYS A 91 -13.22 10.73 -31.40
CA LYS A 91 -13.51 9.41 -32.00
C LYS A 91 -13.22 8.26 -31.03
N ARG A 92 -14.20 7.34 -31.01
CA ARG A 92 -14.29 6.03 -30.36
C ARG A 92 -13.02 5.16 -30.42
N SER A 93 -12.43 4.80 -29.27
CA SER A 93 -11.68 3.53 -29.09
C SER A 93 -11.85 2.82 -27.73
N SER A 94 -12.49 3.43 -26.73
CA SER A 94 -12.53 2.92 -25.34
C SER A 94 -13.23 1.56 -25.13
N ARG A 95 -14.20 1.16 -25.96
CA ARG A 95 -14.95 -0.11 -25.76
C ARG A 95 -14.12 -1.38 -26.03
N LYS A 96 -13.11 -1.32 -26.91
CA LYS A 96 -12.28 -2.49 -27.24
C LYS A 96 -11.35 -2.85 -26.09
N GLN A 97 -10.81 -1.84 -25.41
CA GLN A 97 -9.93 -2.00 -24.26
C GLN A 97 -10.68 -2.64 -23.08
N THR A 98 -11.90 -2.19 -22.79
CA THR A 98 -12.75 -2.78 -21.75
C THR A 98 -13.00 -4.28 -21.99
N MET A 99 -13.30 -4.69 -23.23
CA MET A 99 -13.56 -6.11 -23.54
C MET A 99 -12.33 -7.00 -23.34
N ILE A 100 -11.12 -6.49 -23.61
CA ILE A 100 -9.88 -7.26 -23.42
C ILE A 100 -9.62 -7.49 -21.92
N HIS A 101 -9.85 -6.50 -21.05
CA HIS A 101 -9.68 -6.67 -19.61
C HIS A 101 -10.64 -7.72 -19.02
N TYR A 102 -11.89 -7.76 -19.49
CA TYR A 102 -12.84 -8.81 -19.08
C TYR A 102 -12.40 -10.19 -19.55
N LEU A 103 -11.85 -10.32 -20.77
CA LEU A 103 -11.34 -11.59 -21.28
C LEU A 103 -10.18 -12.13 -20.45
N ILE A 104 -9.23 -11.26 -20.06
CA ILE A 104 -8.11 -11.62 -19.20
C ILE A 104 -8.61 -12.15 -17.85
N ALA A 105 -9.55 -11.45 -17.20
CA ALA A 105 -10.10 -11.87 -15.91
C ALA A 105 -10.78 -13.25 -15.99
N VAL A 106 -11.55 -13.51 -17.06
CA VAL A 106 -12.20 -14.81 -17.28
C VAL A 106 -11.16 -15.92 -17.49
N CYS A 107 -10.10 -15.65 -18.26
CA CYS A 107 -9.01 -16.62 -18.45
C CYS A 107 -8.31 -16.96 -17.12
N VAL A 108 -8.02 -15.96 -16.28
CA VAL A 108 -7.42 -16.18 -14.96
C VAL A 108 -8.33 -17.04 -14.08
N MET A 109 -9.64 -16.72 -14.02
CA MET A 109 -10.61 -17.55 -13.28
C MET A 109 -10.66 -19.00 -13.79
N LEU A 110 -10.68 -19.20 -15.10
CA LEU A 110 -10.70 -20.54 -15.69
C LEU A 110 -9.45 -21.34 -15.36
N VAL A 111 -8.26 -20.72 -15.43
CA VAL A 111 -6.99 -21.37 -15.07
C VAL A 111 -6.96 -21.73 -13.58
N LEU A 112 -7.39 -20.82 -12.70
CA LEU A 112 -7.45 -21.11 -11.26
C LEU A 112 -8.43 -22.23 -10.93
N MET A 113 -9.59 -22.26 -11.61
CA MET A 113 -10.59 -23.31 -11.49
C MET A 113 -10.08 -24.67 -12.02
N SER A 114 -9.41 -24.69 -13.18
CA SER A 114 -8.89 -25.93 -13.77
C SER A 114 -7.69 -26.49 -13.02
N THR A 115 -6.87 -25.62 -12.43
CA THR A 115 -5.65 -26.01 -11.70
C THR A 115 -5.95 -26.45 -10.26
N GLY A 116 -7.14 -26.18 -9.74
CA GLY A 116 -7.55 -26.62 -8.40
C GLY A 116 -6.77 -25.94 -7.27
N VAL A 117 -6.23 -24.74 -7.49
CA VAL A 117 -5.44 -23.99 -6.48
C VAL A 117 -6.24 -23.78 -5.19
N PHE A 118 -7.56 -23.60 -5.29
CA PHE A 118 -8.44 -23.48 -4.13
C PHE A 118 -8.58 -24.77 -3.31
N GLN A 119 -8.39 -25.96 -3.91
CA GLN A 119 -8.37 -27.22 -3.18
C GLN A 119 -7.10 -27.33 -2.31
N ARG A 120 -5.95 -26.86 -2.82
CA ARG A 120 -4.68 -26.85 -2.09
C ARG A 120 -4.69 -25.91 -0.89
N ILE A 121 -5.36 -24.75 -1.00
CA ILE A 121 -5.52 -23.81 0.12
C ILE A 121 -6.48 -24.38 1.18
N ALA A 122 -7.53 -25.10 0.76
CA ALA A 122 -8.48 -25.72 1.68
C ALA A 122 -7.90 -26.95 2.43
N GLU A 123 -6.84 -27.58 1.92
CA GLU A 123 -6.12 -28.69 2.56
C GLU A 123 -5.09 -28.25 3.63
N GLN A 124 -4.79 -26.95 3.74
CA GLN A 124 -3.80 -26.43 4.70
C GLN A 124 -4.22 -26.22 6.18
N PRO A 125 -5.48 -26.39 6.66
CA PRO A 125 -5.81 -26.00 8.03
C PRO A 125 -5.20 -26.90 9.12
N GLN A 126 -4.74 -28.12 8.81
CA GLN A 126 -4.18 -29.01 9.84
C GLN A 126 -2.77 -28.61 10.30
N GLN A 127 -1.98 -27.94 9.46
CA GLN A 127 -0.58 -27.58 9.79
C GLN A 127 -0.49 -26.30 10.65
N TRP A 128 -1.52 -25.44 10.59
CA TRP A 128 -1.57 -24.21 11.39
C TRP A 128 -2.03 -24.46 12.83
N GLU A 129 -2.88 -25.47 13.04
CA GLU A 129 -3.38 -25.85 14.37
C GLU A 129 -2.28 -26.47 15.25
N GLU A 130 -1.44 -27.35 14.70
CA GLU A 130 -0.35 -28.00 15.45
C GLU A 130 0.70 -27.01 15.97
N HIS A 131 1.01 -25.95 15.22
CA HIS A 131 2.00 -24.95 15.61
C HIS A 131 1.47 -23.93 16.65
N GLN A 132 0.15 -23.75 16.76
CA GLN A 132 -0.49 -22.90 17.76
C GLN A 132 -0.77 -23.65 19.08
N ILE A 133 -0.93 -24.98 19.05
CA ILE A 133 -1.19 -25.78 20.25
C ILE A 133 0.12 -26.04 21.03
N ASN A 134 1.24 -26.29 20.35
CA ASN A 134 2.54 -26.58 21.00
C ASN A 134 3.14 -25.34 21.71
N LYS A 135 2.84 -24.11 21.25
CA LYS A 135 3.34 -22.88 21.89
C LYS A 135 2.47 -22.40 23.08
N LYS A 136 1.36 -23.08 23.37
CA LYS A 136 0.54 -22.83 24.56
C LYS A 136 0.97 -23.74 25.71
N GLU A 137 2.22 -23.62 26.14
CA GLU A 137 2.47 -23.76 27.58
C GLU A 137 1.66 -22.65 28.24
N SER A 138 0.53 -23.04 28.83
CA SER A 138 -0.38 -22.07 29.43
C SER A 138 0.39 -21.24 30.46
N VAL A 139 0.24 -19.93 30.39
CA VAL A 139 0.83 -19.00 31.36
C VAL A 139 0.44 -19.41 32.79
N SER A 140 -0.70 -20.10 32.96
CA SER A 140 -1.12 -20.75 34.20
C SER A 140 -0.16 -21.85 34.70
N VAL A 141 0.36 -22.71 33.83
CA VAL A 141 1.36 -23.75 34.19
C VAL A 141 2.68 -23.09 34.57
N SER A 142 3.14 -22.09 33.81
CA SER A 142 4.37 -21.34 34.13
C SER A 142 4.28 -20.61 35.48
N ILE A 143 3.11 -20.03 35.79
CA ILE A 143 2.88 -19.39 37.09
C ILE A 143 2.81 -20.43 38.21
N MET A 144 2.16 -21.57 37.99
CA MET A 144 2.07 -22.65 38.97
C MET A 144 3.46 -23.22 39.30
N GLU A 145 4.30 -23.45 38.30
CA GLU A 145 5.67 -23.96 38.48
C GLU A 145 6.56 -22.95 39.20
N ARG A 146 6.48 -21.65 38.85
CA ARG A 146 7.17 -20.58 39.57
C ARG A 146 6.70 -20.46 41.03
N THR A 147 5.42 -20.66 41.30
CA THR A 147 4.88 -20.59 42.67
C THR A 147 5.32 -21.80 43.50
N ALA A 148 5.31 -22.99 42.92
CA ALA A 148 5.81 -24.21 43.58
C ALA A 148 7.30 -24.06 43.95
N ALA A 149 8.13 -23.56 43.03
CA ALA A 149 9.55 -23.34 43.28
C ALA A 149 9.82 -22.33 44.42
N VAL A 150 9.01 -21.26 44.52
CA VAL A 150 9.13 -20.27 45.60
C VAL A 150 8.71 -20.85 46.95
N ILE A 151 7.64 -21.65 46.98
CA ILE A 151 7.20 -22.31 48.21
C ILE A 151 8.26 -23.29 48.70
N GLU A 152 8.82 -24.10 47.81
CA GLU A 152 9.87 -25.06 48.16
C GLU A 152 11.14 -24.34 48.66
N ALA A 153 11.54 -23.25 48.01
CA ALA A 153 12.67 -22.42 48.47
C ALA A 153 12.43 -21.77 49.85
N MET A 154 11.18 -21.46 50.20
CA MET A 154 10.83 -20.96 51.54
C MET A 154 10.75 -22.07 52.58
N VAL A 155 10.32 -23.27 52.19
CA VAL A 155 10.21 -24.44 53.08
C VAL A 155 11.59 -25.06 53.39
N GLU A 156 12.54 -25.02 52.46
CA GLU A 156 13.92 -25.49 52.68
C GLU A 156 14.71 -24.55 53.63
N LYS A 157 14.28 -23.30 53.79
CA LYS A 157 14.99 -22.25 54.54
C LYS A 157 14.33 -21.87 55.88
N PRO A 158 14.01 -22.84 56.75
CA PRO A 158 14.19 -22.65 58.18
C PRO A 158 14.72 -23.94 58.83
N ASN A 159 16.03 -24.19 58.70
CA ASN A 159 16.75 -24.99 59.70
C ASN A 159 18.15 -24.42 59.92
N LYS A 160 18.19 -23.26 60.57
CA LYS A 160 19.32 -22.81 61.37
C LYS A 160 18.82 -21.95 62.53
#